data_AF-B4MU73-F1
#
_entry.id   AF-B4MU73-F1
#
_cell.length_a   1.000
_cell.length_b   1.000
_cell.length_c   1.000
_cell.angle_alpha   90.00
_cell.angle_beta   90.00
_cell.angle_gamma   90.00
#
_symmetry.space_group_name_H-M   'P 1'
#
loop_
_entity.id
_entity.type
_entity.pdbx_description
1 polymer ?
#
loop_
_entity_poly.entity_id
_entity_poly.type
_entity_poly.pdbx_seq_one_letter_code
_entity_poly.pdbx_strand_id
1 'polypeptide(L)'
;MSSAAELKLSRVLGLAKKFNNFYLTGFQKGDIRPFLVEGQQCGLIKSDVLKQLVKYPEVFCIRDCEHTKQGLVELNPAFRDYNERTQQLEKVLRNLRSEGLFPALQGWRDEYFEVKSEHNALLKMERAATPLFGVRKYGVDINGYVIHPKHGLCIWLQQRSNTKETWPGKWDNMVGGGLSVGYGIKETAIKEAAEEASIPSHLVKNLVSAGCVSFFFESRQGLFPNTEYVFDLELPVDFVPHNADGEVQAFELLPAKECVERVFTPEFKTTSAPVVIDFLIRHGHITADDELDFTQIVELLHVPLQSLYTYKTRLEQMQKLQQQKLPNDANNCNCPNLPPVRPLENGHKKAA
;
A
#
# COMPACT_ATOMS: atom_id res chain seq x y z
N MET A 1 6.55 -28.99 -38.39
CA MET A 1 7.85 -28.51 -37.89
C MET A 1 7.58 -27.26 -37.07
N SER A 2 7.97 -27.31 -35.80
CA SER A 2 7.81 -26.26 -34.80
C SER A 2 8.78 -25.10 -35.05
N SER A 3 8.27 -23.87 -34.99
CA SER A 3 8.83 -22.75 -34.20
C SER A 3 7.82 -21.61 -34.26
N ALA A 4 6.94 -21.49 -33.27
CA ALA A 4 7.16 -20.55 -32.17
C ALA A 4 7.53 -19.14 -32.69
N ALA A 5 6.54 -18.41 -33.22
CA ALA A 5 6.52 -16.99 -32.93
C ALA A 5 6.23 -16.90 -31.43
N GLU A 6 7.27 -16.94 -30.60
CA GLU A 6 7.15 -16.40 -29.24
C GLU A 6 6.56 -15.01 -29.40
N LEU A 7 5.30 -14.83 -29.01
CA LEU A 7 4.69 -13.51 -28.87
C LEU A 7 5.60 -12.75 -27.90
N LYS A 8 6.47 -11.92 -28.46
CA LYS A 8 7.42 -11.13 -27.70
C LYS A 8 6.59 -10.18 -26.86
N LEU A 9 6.61 -10.39 -25.56
CA LEU A 9 5.90 -9.58 -24.58
C LEU A 9 6.12 -8.10 -24.89
N SER A 10 5.06 -7.29 -24.84
CA SER A 10 5.23 -5.84 -24.91
C SER A 10 6.23 -5.37 -23.85
N ARG A 11 7.05 -4.38 -24.21
CA ARG A 11 7.96 -3.70 -23.26
C ARG A 11 7.16 -3.06 -22.12
N VAL A 12 6.00 -2.48 -22.42
CA VAL A 12 5.11 -1.87 -21.45
C VAL A 12 4.58 -2.93 -20.48
N LEU A 13 4.10 -4.07 -20.99
CA LEU A 13 3.66 -5.17 -20.14
C LEU A 13 4.81 -5.75 -19.29
N GLY A 14 6.01 -5.86 -19.86
CA GLY A 14 7.21 -6.27 -19.11
C GLY A 14 7.50 -5.34 -17.93
N LEU A 15 7.39 -4.02 -18.14
CA LEU A 15 7.54 -3.01 -17.10
C LEU A 15 6.40 -3.10 -16.07
N ALA A 16 5.16 -3.31 -16.52
CA ALA A 16 4.00 -3.49 -15.65
C ALA A 16 4.13 -4.70 -14.72
N LYS A 17 4.66 -5.81 -15.24
CA LYS A 17 5.00 -6.99 -14.42
C LYS A 17 6.14 -6.70 -13.45
N LYS A 18 7.11 -5.85 -13.82
CA LYS A 18 8.25 -5.48 -12.95
C LYS A 18 7.80 -4.71 -11.70
N PHE A 19 6.97 -3.68 -11.85
CA PHE A 19 6.45 -2.93 -10.69
C PHE A 19 5.33 -3.67 -9.93
N ASN A 20 4.90 -4.84 -10.41
CA ASN A 20 3.96 -5.75 -9.74
C ASN A 20 4.56 -7.13 -9.40
N ASN A 21 5.88 -7.22 -9.27
CA ASN A 21 6.57 -8.49 -9.06
C ASN A 21 6.04 -9.29 -7.85
N PHE A 22 5.65 -8.61 -6.77
CA PHE A 22 5.08 -9.22 -5.58
C PHE A 22 3.62 -9.63 -5.80
N TYR A 23 2.80 -8.75 -6.40
CA TYR A 23 1.41 -9.09 -6.71
C TYR A 23 1.30 -10.38 -7.51
N LEU A 24 2.15 -10.52 -8.53
CA LEU A 24 2.09 -11.62 -9.49
C LEU A 24 2.65 -12.94 -8.95
N THR A 25 3.73 -12.87 -8.15
CA THR A 25 4.46 -14.10 -7.76
C THR A 25 4.85 -14.15 -6.29
N GLY A 26 4.78 -13.03 -5.58
CA GLY A 26 5.25 -12.88 -4.20
C GLY A 26 4.44 -13.68 -3.21
N PHE A 27 3.11 -13.70 -3.33
CA PHE A 27 2.22 -14.43 -2.40
C PHE A 27 2.51 -15.92 -2.28
N GLN A 28 3.05 -16.54 -3.33
CA GLN A 28 3.38 -17.97 -3.34
C GLN A 28 4.81 -18.26 -2.87
N LYS A 29 5.59 -17.23 -2.56
CA LYS A 29 7.00 -17.35 -2.19
C LYS A 29 7.16 -17.21 -0.68
N GLY A 30 7.47 -18.32 -0.04
CA GLY A 30 7.87 -18.37 1.37
C GLY A 30 6.70 -18.19 2.34
N ASP A 31 7.06 -17.90 3.59
CA ASP A 31 6.11 -17.64 4.69
C ASP A 31 5.75 -16.16 4.72
N ILE A 32 4.48 -15.86 4.39
CA ILE A 32 3.90 -14.52 4.36
C ILE A 32 2.64 -14.53 5.22
N ARG A 33 2.67 -13.77 6.31
CA ARG A 33 1.61 -13.76 7.32
C ARG A 33 0.83 -12.45 7.30
N PRO A 34 -0.50 -12.46 7.45
CA PRO A 34 -1.26 -11.24 7.70
C PRO A 34 -0.70 -10.48 8.91
N PHE A 35 -0.54 -9.16 8.76
CA PHE A 35 -0.25 -8.25 9.87
C PHE A 35 -1.54 -7.57 10.33
N LEU A 36 -1.89 -7.77 11.59
CA LEU A 36 -3.14 -7.29 12.19
C LEU A 36 -2.89 -6.21 13.25
N VAL A 37 -3.80 -5.25 13.30
CA VAL A 37 -3.93 -4.28 14.39
C VAL A 37 -5.43 -4.15 14.70
N GLU A 38 -5.83 -4.32 15.96
CA GLU A 38 -7.25 -4.38 16.37
C GLU A 38 -8.08 -5.38 15.54
N GLY A 39 -7.54 -6.57 15.28
CA GLY A 39 -8.16 -7.59 14.42
C GLY A 39 -8.32 -7.18 12.94
N GLN A 40 -7.84 -6.00 12.53
CA GLN A 40 -7.88 -5.54 11.15
C GLN A 40 -6.57 -5.86 10.45
N GLN A 41 -6.61 -6.56 9.32
CA GLN A 41 -5.41 -6.74 8.51
C GLN A 41 -5.02 -5.40 7.87
N CYS A 42 -3.81 -4.93 8.17
CA CYS A 42 -3.27 -3.69 7.65
C CYS A 42 -1.98 -3.88 6.84
N GLY A 43 -1.43 -5.10 6.83
CA GLY A 43 -0.24 -5.42 6.03
C GLY A 43 0.08 -6.91 5.94
N LEU A 44 1.34 -7.21 5.62
CA LEU A 44 1.92 -8.53 5.45
C LEU A 44 3.33 -8.61 6.05
N ILE A 45 3.62 -9.65 6.83
CA ILE A 45 4.93 -9.93 7.40
C ILE A 45 5.59 -11.06 6.62
N LYS A 46 6.81 -10.82 6.14
CA LYS A 46 7.65 -11.86 5.54
C LYS A 46 8.46 -12.63 6.60
N SER A 47 8.89 -13.83 6.23
CA SER A 47 9.65 -14.73 7.12
C SER A 47 10.92 -14.14 7.75
N ASP A 48 11.65 -13.27 7.05
CA ASP A 48 12.84 -12.58 7.54
C ASP A 48 12.51 -11.55 8.61
N VAL A 49 11.42 -10.79 8.43
CA VAL A 49 10.89 -9.86 9.42
C VAL A 49 10.35 -10.62 10.64
N LEU A 50 9.60 -11.69 10.41
CA LEU A 50 9.02 -12.54 11.47
C LEU A 50 10.07 -13.05 12.45
N LYS A 51 11.24 -13.50 11.95
CA LYS A 51 12.36 -13.98 12.78
C LYS A 51 12.84 -12.95 13.81
N GLN A 52 12.59 -11.66 13.58
CA GLN A 52 12.90 -10.61 14.53
C GLN A 52 11.71 -10.29 15.43
N LEU A 53 10.49 -10.26 14.89
CA LEU A 53 9.29 -9.94 15.67
C LEU A 53 9.01 -10.97 16.78
N VAL A 54 9.38 -12.24 16.61
CA VAL A 54 9.26 -13.28 17.65
C VAL A 54 10.04 -12.97 18.94
N LYS A 55 11.02 -12.07 18.88
CA LYS A 55 11.82 -11.64 20.04
C LYS A 55 11.09 -10.62 20.93
N TYR A 56 9.93 -10.13 20.49
CA TYR A 56 9.13 -9.10 21.17
C TYR A 56 7.73 -9.61 21.50
N PRO A 57 7.58 -10.69 22.30
CA PRO A 57 6.28 -11.28 22.63
C PRO A 57 5.35 -10.32 23.40
N GLU A 58 5.90 -9.28 24.02
CA GLU A 58 5.13 -8.21 24.67
C GLU A 58 4.50 -7.23 23.67
N VAL A 59 5.01 -7.15 22.44
CA VAL A 59 4.50 -6.26 21.38
C VAL A 59 3.73 -7.02 20.30
N PHE A 60 4.11 -8.26 19.98
CA PHE A 60 3.47 -9.05 18.93
C PHE A 60 2.92 -10.38 19.44
N CYS A 61 1.66 -10.63 19.15
CA CYS A 61 1.02 -11.93 19.30
C CYS A 61 1.12 -12.70 17.99
N ILE A 62 1.94 -13.75 17.96
CA ILE A 62 2.10 -14.62 16.79
C ILE A 62 1.34 -15.91 17.06
N ARG A 63 0.36 -16.23 16.22
CA ARG A 63 -0.52 -17.39 16.43
C ARG A 63 -0.93 -18.03 15.11
N ASP A 64 -1.53 -19.20 15.21
CA ASP A 64 -2.13 -19.88 14.06
C ASP A 64 -3.23 -19.01 13.43
N CYS A 65 -3.46 -19.23 12.14
CA CYS A 65 -4.43 -18.49 11.35
C CYS A 65 -5.47 -19.49 10.87
N GLU A 66 -6.73 -19.10 10.96
CA GLU A 66 -7.89 -19.91 10.60
C GLU A 66 -7.94 -20.19 9.09
N HIS A 67 -7.19 -19.44 8.29
CA HIS A 67 -7.25 -19.44 6.82
C HIS A 67 -5.92 -19.75 6.15
N THR A 68 -4.80 -19.62 6.86
CA THR A 68 -3.46 -19.85 6.30
C THR A 68 -2.73 -20.87 7.17
N LYS A 69 -2.02 -21.80 6.53
CA LYS A 69 -1.14 -22.75 7.22
C LYS A 69 0.06 -22.09 7.90
N GLN A 70 0.27 -20.81 7.62
CA GLN A 70 1.44 -20.03 8.01
C GLN A 70 1.18 -19.20 9.28
N GLY A 71 -0.05 -19.04 9.75
CA GLY A 71 -0.33 -18.21 10.92
C GLY A 71 -0.46 -16.72 10.59
N LEU A 72 -0.56 -15.90 11.64
CA LEU A 72 -0.69 -14.45 11.57
C LEU A 72 0.21 -13.75 12.60
N VAL A 73 0.43 -12.46 12.40
CA VAL A 73 1.11 -11.58 13.35
C VAL A 73 0.14 -10.46 13.72
N GLU A 74 -0.21 -10.34 15.00
CA GLU A 74 -1.07 -9.28 15.50
C GLU A 74 -0.28 -8.40 16.47
N LEU A 75 -0.38 -7.07 16.32
CA LEU A 75 0.10 -6.14 17.34
C LEU A 75 -0.72 -6.34 18.62
N ASN A 76 -0.05 -6.40 19.77
CA ASN A 76 -0.67 -6.79 21.04
C ASN A 76 -2.05 -6.12 21.25
N PRO A 77 -3.14 -6.92 21.30
CA PRO A 77 -4.50 -6.39 21.37
C PRO A 77 -4.81 -5.69 22.70
N ALA A 78 -3.92 -5.78 23.70
CA ALA A 78 -4.05 -5.03 24.95
C ALA A 78 -3.69 -3.54 24.82
N PHE A 79 -3.03 -3.12 23.73
CA PHE A 79 -2.74 -1.70 23.50
C PHE A 79 -4.02 -0.93 23.17
N ARG A 80 -4.32 0.10 23.96
CA ARG A 80 -5.67 0.66 24.07
C ARG A 80 -6.00 1.69 23.00
N ASP A 81 -5.01 2.44 22.54
CA ASP A 81 -5.23 3.56 21.65
C ASP A 81 -4.14 3.72 20.59
N TYR A 82 -4.36 4.66 19.67
CA TYR A 82 -3.48 4.98 18.55
C TYR A 82 -2.05 5.31 19.01
N ASN A 83 -1.91 6.07 20.09
CA ASN A 83 -0.63 6.54 20.58
C ASN A 83 0.15 5.42 21.27
N GLU A 84 -0.52 4.61 22.08
CA GLU A 84 0.10 3.45 22.74
C GLU A 84 0.63 2.46 21.69
N ARG A 85 -0.17 2.12 20.69
CA ARG A 85 0.24 1.24 19.57
C ARG A 85 1.45 1.80 18.82
N THR A 86 1.40 3.08 18.48
CA THR A 86 2.50 3.79 17.82
C THR A 86 3.78 3.70 18.65
N GLN A 87 3.72 4.06 19.94
CA GLN A 87 4.89 4.11 20.81
C GLN A 87 5.53 2.73 21.02
N GLN A 88 4.72 1.69 21.24
CA GLN A 88 5.24 0.34 21.49
C GLN A 88 5.88 -0.24 20.23
N LEU A 89 5.26 -0.03 19.06
CA LEU A 89 5.86 -0.42 17.79
C LEU A 89 7.15 0.35 17.50
N GLU A 90 7.17 1.67 17.72
CA GLU A 90 8.35 2.51 17.46
C GLU A 90 9.58 2.07 18.28
N LYS A 91 9.39 1.65 19.55
CA LYS A 91 10.49 1.11 20.37
C LYS A 91 11.15 -0.10 19.70
N VAL A 92 10.35 -1.02 19.17
CA VAL A 92 10.86 -2.19 18.44
C VAL A 92 11.59 -1.75 17.18
N LEU A 93 10.99 -0.87 16.38
CA LEU A 93 11.59 -0.39 15.14
C LEU A 93 12.93 0.31 15.36
N ARG A 94 13.05 1.11 16.42
CA ARG A 94 14.31 1.78 16.80
C ARG A 94 15.37 0.76 17.23
N ASN A 95 15.00 -0.27 17.98
CA ASN A 95 15.93 -1.35 18.30
C ASN A 95 16.41 -2.06 17.03
N LEU A 96 15.48 -2.50 16.16
CA LEU A 96 15.83 -3.18 14.89
C LEU A 96 16.70 -2.31 13.98
N ARG A 97 16.48 -0.98 13.97
CA ARG A 97 17.34 -0.02 13.28
C ARG A 97 18.75 -0.01 13.85
N SER A 98 18.88 0.04 15.19
CA SER A 98 20.18 0.06 15.87
C SER A 98 20.99 -1.22 15.65
N GLU A 99 20.33 -2.36 15.47
CA GLU A 99 20.97 -3.63 15.12
C GLU A 99 21.37 -3.73 13.64
N GLY A 100 20.96 -2.77 12.79
CA GLY A 100 21.34 -2.74 11.37
C GLY A 100 20.75 -3.88 10.53
N LEU A 101 19.70 -4.57 11.02
CA LEU A 101 19.19 -5.80 10.42
C LEU A 101 18.45 -5.60 9.10
N PHE A 102 17.83 -4.43 8.92
CA PHE A 102 17.01 -4.13 7.76
C PHE A 102 17.51 -2.89 7.04
N PRO A 103 17.88 -2.98 5.75
CA PRO A 103 18.33 -1.83 4.96
C PRO A 103 17.30 -0.70 4.91
N ALA A 104 16.00 -1.03 4.95
CA ALA A 104 14.94 -0.02 4.91
C ALA A 104 15.00 0.92 6.12
N LEU A 105 15.23 0.39 7.33
CA LEU A 105 15.25 1.18 8.57
C LEU A 105 16.43 2.17 8.66
N GLN A 106 17.42 2.05 7.77
CA GLN A 106 18.51 3.04 7.69
C GLN A 106 18.07 4.33 7.01
N GLY A 107 16.98 4.30 6.23
CA GLY A 107 16.38 5.48 5.62
C GLY A 107 15.40 6.23 6.51
N TRP A 108 15.60 6.17 7.84
CA TRP A 108 14.74 6.79 8.86
C TRP A 108 14.77 8.31 8.75
N ARG A 109 13.59 8.94 8.67
CA ARG A 109 13.47 10.37 8.39
C ARG A 109 12.59 11.17 9.36
N ASP A 110 12.14 10.52 10.43
CA ASP A 110 11.13 11.08 11.36
C ASP A 110 9.85 11.55 10.63
N GLU A 111 9.56 10.90 9.50
CA GLU A 111 8.38 11.05 8.68
C GLU A 111 7.50 9.81 8.88
N TYR A 112 6.21 10.03 9.18
CA TYR A 112 5.32 8.97 9.59
C TYR A 112 4.14 8.84 8.63
N PHE A 113 3.79 7.60 8.29
CA PHE A 113 2.62 7.26 7.51
C PHE A 113 1.54 6.65 8.40
N GLU A 114 0.29 6.94 8.04
CA GLU A 114 -0.88 6.35 8.68
C GLU A 114 -1.00 4.86 8.31
N VAL A 115 -1.06 3.99 9.31
CA VAL A 115 -1.45 2.58 9.13
C VAL A 115 -2.94 2.49 9.37
N LYS A 116 -3.68 2.25 8.28
CA LYS A 116 -5.15 2.27 8.28
C LYS A 116 -5.74 0.89 8.04
N SER A 117 -6.92 0.65 8.63
CA SER A 117 -7.89 -0.34 8.14
C SER A 117 -8.60 0.19 6.89
N GLU A 118 -9.82 -0.26 6.59
CA GLU A 118 -10.61 0.28 5.49
C GLU A 118 -10.98 1.76 5.70
N HIS A 119 -11.29 2.15 6.95
CA HIS A 119 -11.79 3.49 7.26
C HIS A 119 -11.11 4.17 8.45
N ASN A 120 -10.35 3.44 9.27
CA ASN A 120 -9.82 3.98 10.52
C ASN A 120 -8.30 4.00 10.52
N ALA A 121 -7.73 5.11 10.98
CA ALA A 121 -6.33 5.19 11.36
C ALA A 121 -6.10 4.42 12.65
N LEU A 122 -5.18 3.46 12.63
CA LEU A 122 -4.93 2.54 13.75
C LEU A 122 -3.67 2.94 14.52
N LEU A 123 -2.62 3.32 13.82
CA LEU A 123 -1.37 3.83 14.38
C LEU A 123 -0.62 4.59 13.29
N LYS A 124 0.42 5.32 13.66
CA LYS A 124 1.42 5.78 12.69
C LYS A 124 2.68 4.94 12.76
N MET A 125 3.32 4.78 11.60
CA MET A 125 4.55 4.02 11.44
C MET A 125 5.55 4.89 10.69
N GLU A 126 6.81 4.84 11.11
CA GLU A 126 7.87 5.54 10.38
C GLU A 126 7.94 5.02 8.92
N ARG A 127 8.09 5.95 7.97
CA ARG A 127 8.03 5.71 6.52
C ARG A 127 8.95 4.58 6.05
N ALA A 128 10.19 4.56 6.52
CA ALA A 128 11.21 3.58 6.23
C ALA A 128 10.92 2.19 6.84
N ALA A 129 10.09 2.10 7.87
CA ALA A 129 9.64 0.83 8.44
C ALA A 129 8.47 0.18 7.68
N THR A 130 7.65 0.98 6.97
CA THR A 130 6.47 0.48 6.25
C THR A 130 6.73 -0.72 5.33
N PRO A 131 7.89 -0.85 4.64
CA PRO A 131 8.12 -2.01 3.78
C PRO A 131 8.32 -3.32 4.53
N LEU A 132 8.73 -3.30 5.80
CA LEU A 132 8.87 -4.51 6.62
C LEU A 132 7.50 -5.11 6.96
N PHE A 133 6.49 -4.25 7.10
CA PHE A 133 5.14 -4.64 7.48
C PHE A 133 4.19 -4.76 6.30
N GLY A 134 4.67 -4.46 5.08
CA GLY A 134 3.87 -4.48 3.87
C GLY A 134 2.56 -3.74 4.03
N VAL A 135 2.56 -2.59 4.73
CA VAL A 135 1.37 -1.78 4.92
C VAL A 135 1.09 -0.97 3.67
N ARG A 136 -0.20 -0.76 3.37
CA ARG A 136 -0.62 0.11 2.26
C ARG A 136 -0.01 1.49 2.43
N LYS A 137 0.60 1.99 1.37
CA LYS A 137 1.17 3.32 1.29
C LYS A 137 0.38 4.17 0.33
N TYR A 138 0.32 5.45 0.67
CA TYR A 138 -0.29 6.47 -0.15
C TYR A 138 0.73 7.56 -0.43
N GLY A 139 0.72 8.08 -1.63
CA GLY A 139 1.50 9.24 -2.02
C GLY A 139 0.77 10.01 -3.12
N VAL A 140 1.42 11.07 -3.58
CA VAL A 140 0.93 11.96 -4.62
C VAL A 140 2.01 12.12 -5.66
N ASP A 141 1.61 12.20 -6.92
CA ASP A 141 2.51 12.50 -8.02
C ASP A 141 1.87 13.53 -8.93
N ILE A 142 2.68 14.46 -9.46
CA ILE A 142 2.24 15.46 -10.43
C ILE A 142 2.93 15.23 -11.77
N ASN A 143 2.14 14.99 -12.81
CA ASN A 143 2.59 15.11 -14.18
C ASN A 143 2.53 16.58 -14.59
N GLY A 144 3.65 17.29 -14.48
CA GLY A 144 3.78 18.61 -15.08
C GLY A 144 4.08 18.50 -16.57
N TYR A 145 3.23 19.07 -17.40
CA TYR A 145 3.34 18.96 -18.85
C TYR A 145 3.18 20.31 -19.53
N VAL A 146 3.63 20.40 -20.78
CA VAL A 146 3.56 21.59 -21.63
C VAL A 146 3.04 21.17 -23.01
N ILE A 147 2.17 21.98 -23.60
CA ILE A 147 1.82 21.88 -25.03
C ILE A 147 2.84 22.71 -25.82
N HIS A 148 3.94 22.07 -26.22
CA HIS A 148 5.04 22.73 -26.92
C HIS A 148 4.68 23.00 -28.39
N PRO A 149 4.91 24.23 -28.92
CA PRO A 149 4.46 24.62 -30.27
C PRO A 149 5.06 23.77 -31.41
N LYS A 150 6.24 23.17 -31.21
CA LYS A 150 6.89 22.31 -32.21
C LYS A 150 6.81 20.82 -31.93
N HIS A 151 6.68 20.42 -30.67
CA HIS A 151 6.82 19.03 -30.24
C HIS A 151 5.50 18.41 -29.75
N GLY A 152 4.44 19.23 -29.64
CA GLY A 152 3.18 18.80 -29.06
C GLY A 152 3.32 18.58 -27.56
N LEU A 153 2.71 17.52 -27.04
CA LEU A 153 2.76 17.20 -25.61
C LEU A 153 4.19 16.86 -25.17
N CYS A 154 4.70 17.63 -24.21
CA CYS A 154 5.96 17.40 -23.52
C CYS A 154 5.73 17.27 -22.02
N ILE A 155 6.50 16.41 -21.35
CA ILE A 155 6.36 16.10 -19.93
C ILE A 155 7.67 16.42 -19.23
N TRP A 156 7.60 17.11 -18.09
CA TRP A 156 8.74 17.31 -17.21
C TRP A 156 9.01 16.04 -16.41
N LEU A 157 10.27 15.64 -16.36
CA LEU A 157 10.79 14.63 -15.45
C LEU A 157 11.83 15.27 -14.55
N GLN A 158 11.99 14.72 -13.37
CA GLN A 158 13.05 15.12 -12.45
C GLN A 158 14.09 14.00 -12.30
N GLN A 159 15.33 14.38 -12.05
CA GLN A 159 16.36 13.46 -11.59
C GLN A 159 16.54 13.64 -10.09
N ARG A 160 16.34 12.55 -9.35
CA ARG A 160 16.47 12.51 -7.90
C ARG A 160 17.89 12.84 -7.48
N SER A 161 18.06 13.61 -6.40
CA SER A 161 19.37 13.85 -5.81
C SER A 161 20.08 12.54 -5.46
N ASN A 162 21.41 12.52 -5.60
CA ASN A 162 22.25 11.42 -5.17
C ASN A 162 22.21 11.16 -3.65
N THR A 163 21.70 12.10 -2.86
CA THR A 163 21.56 11.97 -1.39
C THR A 163 20.25 11.31 -0.95
N LYS A 164 19.28 11.09 -1.85
CA LYS A 164 18.01 10.43 -1.51
C LYS A 164 18.25 9.01 -0.98
N GLU A 165 17.55 8.64 0.09
CA GLU A 165 17.65 7.33 0.75
C GLU A 165 17.15 6.19 -0.15
N THR A 166 16.27 6.52 -1.09
CA THR A 166 15.72 5.57 -2.06
C THR A 166 15.92 6.10 -3.48
N TRP A 167 16.37 5.20 -4.36
CA TRP A 167 16.56 5.46 -5.78
C TRP A 167 17.41 6.73 -6.07
N PRO A 168 18.60 6.91 -5.44
CA PRO A 168 19.43 8.09 -5.69
C PRO A 168 19.86 8.18 -7.16
N GLY A 169 19.82 9.39 -7.72
CA GLY A 169 20.24 9.66 -9.12
C GLY A 169 19.29 9.15 -10.20
N LYS A 170 18.17 8.51 -9.85
CA LYS A 170 17.21 7.96 -10.82
C LYS A 170 16.27 9.05 -11.35
N TRP A 171 15.80 8.86 -12.58
CA TRP A 171 14.69 9.64 -13.15
C TRP A 171 13.37 9.28 -12.50
N ASP A 172 12.52 10.27 -12.31
CA ASP A 172 11.27 10.22 -11.54
C ASP A 172 10.21 11.14 -12.18
N ASN A 173 8.97 11.04 -11.72
CA ASN A 173 7.91 12.01 -12.03
C ASN A 173 8.33 13.42 -11.61
N MET A 174 7.85 14.47 -12.30
CA MET A 174 8.27 15.86 -12.04
C MET A 174 8.25 16.23 -10.55
N VAL A 175 7.19 15.86 -9.86
CA VAL A 175 7.00 16.07 -8.42
C VAL A 175 6.36 14.81 -7.86
N GLY A 176 6.85 14.30 -6.72
CA GLY A 176 6.24 13.15 -6.05
C GLY A 176 6.60 13.02 -4.57
N GLY A 177 5.58 12.82 -3.73
CA GLY A 177 5.75 12.80 -2.27
C GLY A 177 4.88 11.77 -1.56
N GLY A 178 5.32 11.35 -0.37
CA GLY A 178 4.56 10.43 0.48
C GLY A 178 3.45 11.16 1.24
N LEU A 179 2.31 10.49 1.44
CA LEU A 179 1.22 11.06 2.24
C LEU A 179 1.49 10.88 3.74
N SER A 180 2.17 11.88 4.30
CA SER A 180 2.49 11.96 5.72
C SER A 180 1.25 12.15 6.61
N VAL A 181 1.35 11.66 7.85
CA VAL A 181 0.36 11.90 8.91
C VAL A 181 0.11 13.40 9.06
N GLY A 182 -1.16 13.79 9.12
CA GLY A 182 -1.58 15.18 9.33
C GLY A 182 -1.76 16.01 8.07
N TYR A 183 -1.37 15.50 6.89
CA TYR A 183 -1.54 16.20 5.62
C TYR A 183 -2.70 15.64 4.79
N GLY A 184 -3.43 16.54 4.12
CA GLY A 184 -4.41 16.17 3.10
C GLY A 184 -3.76 15.84 1.75
N ILE A 185 -4.42 15.07 0.90
CA ILE A 185 -3.87 14.64 -0.41
C ILE A 185 -3.46 15.84 -1.28
N LYS A 186 -4.38 16.78 -1.52
CA LYS A 186 -4.09 17.97 -2.34
C LYS A 186 -3.09 18.91 -1.64
N GLU A 187 -3.12 18.97 -0.32
CA GLU A 187 -2.18 19.75 0.48
C GLU A 187 -0.75 19.22 0.31
N THR A 188 -0.56 17.90 0.39
CA THR A 188 0.73 17.26 0.08
C THR A 188 1.16 17.57 -1.34
N ALA A 189 0.30 17.42 -2.35
CA ALA A 189 0.69 17.72 -3.73
C ALA A 189 1.15 19.17 -3.91
N ILE A 190 0.48 20.14 -3.26
CA ILE A 190 0.88 21.56 -3.31
C ILE A 190 2.21 21.80 -2.58
N LYS A 191 2.42 21.19 -1.42
CA LYS A 191 3.68 21.27 -0.67
C LYS A 191 4.84 20.77 -1.50
N GLU A 192 4.74 19.54 -2.01
CA GLU A 192 5.80 18.90 -2.81
C GLU A 192 6.07 19.67 -4.12
N ALA A 193 5.02 20.25 -4.73
CA ALA A 193 5.17 21.09 -5.92
C ALA A 193 6.04 22.34 -5.67
N ALA A 194 5.92 22.92 -4.47
CA ALA A 194 6.73 24.06 -4.06
C ALA A 194 8.17 23.65 -3.72
N GLU A 195 8.34 22.54 -3.00
CA GLU A 195 9.65 22.06 -2.52
C GLU A 195 10.52 21.48 -3.64
N GLU A 196 9.99 20.53 -4.42
CA GLU A 196 10.79 19.81 -5.41
C GLU A 196 11.00 20.65 -6.69
N ALA A 197 10.00 21.44 -7.12
CA ALA A 197 10.00 22.10 -8.43
C ALA A 197 9.76 23.62 -8.42
N SER A 198 9.65 24.25 -7.24
CA SER A 198 9.41 25.69 -7.10
C SER A 198 8.17 26.19 -7.86
N ILE A 199 7.13 25.36 -7.96
CA ILE A 199 5.91 25.73 -8.68
C ILE A 199 5.17 26.83 -7.89
N PRO A 200 4.98 28.03 -8.45
CA PRO A 200 4.35 29.12 -7.73
C PRO A 200 2.85 28.89 -7.55
N SER A 201 2.30 29.50 -6.51
CA SER A 201 0.89 29.35 -6.11
C SER A 201 -0.12 29.74 -7.20
N HIS A 202 0.23 30.66 -8.09
CA HIS A 202 -0.63 31.04 -9.21
C HIS A 202 -0.69 29.98 -10.33
N LEU A 203 0.28 29.07 -10.42
CA LEU A 203 0.27 27.92 -11.34
C LEU A 203 -0.35 26.69 -10.66
N VAL A 204 0.05 26.38 -9.43
CA VAL A 204 -0.44 25.18 -8.70
C VAL A 204 -1.96 25.18 -8.49
N LYS A 205 -2.61 26.34 -8.53
CA LYS A 205 -4.08 26.43 -8.45
C LYS A 205 -4.79 25.70 -9.60
N ASN A 206 -4.11 25.49 -10.72
CA ASN A 206 -4.62 24.79 -11.91
C ASN A 206 -4.45 23.26 -11.83
N LEU A 207 -3.94 22.73 -10.72
CA LEU A 207 -3.74 21.30 -10.52
C LEU A 207 -5.06 20.53 -10.65
N VAL A 208 -5.09 19.53 -11.54
CA VAL A 208 -6.26 18.70 -11.82
C VAL A 208 -6.03 17.28 -11.28
N SER A 209 -7.01 16.74 -10.55
CA SER A 209 -6.97 15.32 -10.14
C SER A 209 -7.22 14.42 -11.35
N ALA A 210 -6.30 13.51 -11.63
CA ALA A 210 -6.35 12.61 -12.79
C ALA A 210 -6.68 11.15 -12.42
N GLY A 211 -6.80 10.84 -11.13
CA GLY A 211 -7.14 9.50 -10.63
C GLY A 211 -6.06 8.98 -9.68
N CYS A 212 -5.81 7.67 -9.72
CA CYS A 212 -4.71 7.05 -8.99
C CYS A 212 -4.22 5.79 -9.70
N VAL A 213 -2.95 5.47 -9.50
CA VAL A 213 -2.37 4.17 -9.86
C VAL A 213 -2.08 3.37 -8.61
N SER A 214 -2.16 2.05 -8.69
CA SER A 214 -1.82 1.15 -7.59
C SER A 214 -1.06 -0.08 -8.06
N PHE A 215 -0.01 -0.43 -7.31
CA PHE A 215 0.88 -1.53 -7.64
C PHE A 215 1.41 -2.21 -6.38
N PHE A 216 1.84 -3.46 -6.50
CA PHE A 216 2.47 -4.20 -5.41
C PHE A 216 3.88 -4.66 -5.80
N PHE A 217 4.86 -3.84 -5.43
CA PHE A 217 6.27 -4.08 -5.70
C PHE A 217 6.98 -4.68 -4.47
N GLU A 218 8.00 -5.47 -4.72
CA GLU A 218 8.95 -5.96 -3.72
C GLU A 218 10.37 -5.59 -4.14
N SER A 219 11.14 -5.12 -3.17
CA SER A 219 12.57 -4.84 -3.32
C SER A 219 13.36 -5.36 -2.12
N ARG A 220 14.68 -5.11 -2.12
CA ARG A 220 15.54 -5.39 -0.97
C ARG A 220 15.11 -4.70 0.33
N GLN A 221 14.30 -3.65 0.24
CA GLN A 221 13.78 -2.93 1.42
C GLN A 221 12.53 -3.62 2.00
N GLY A 222 11.83 -4.45 1.22
CA GLY A 222 10.60 -5.11 1.65
C GLY A 222 9.47 -4.93 0.64
N LEU A 223 8.26 -4.77 1.15
CA LEU A 223 6.99 -4.78 0.43
C LEU A 223 6.46 -3.36 0.18
N PHE A 224 5.99 -3.09 -1.03
CA PHE A 224 5.54 -1.78 -1.50
C PHE A 224 4.14 -1.89 -2.14
N PRO A 225 3.08 -2.12 -1.34
CA PRO A 225 1.71 -1.96 -1.79
C PRO A 225 1.37 -0.48 -1.80
N ASN A 226 1.61 0.18 -2.94
CA ASN A 226 1.53 1.62 -3.10
C ASN A 226 0.27 2.01 -3.88
N THR A 227 -0.35 3.10 -3.48
CA THR A 227 -1.38 3.83 -4.23
C THR A 227 -0.92 5.28 -4.36
N GLU A 228 -0.70 5.73 -5.58
CA GLU A 228 -0.28 7.10 -5.85
C GLU A 228 -1.46 7.89 -6.44
N TYR A 229 -1.86 8.98 -5.77
CA TYR A 229 -2.86 9.90 -6.27
C TYR A 229 -2.23 10.79 -7.34
N VAL A 230 -2.76 10.71 -8.56
CA VAL A 230 -2.16 11.36 -9.72
C VAL A 230 -2.85 12.69 -9.96
N PHE A 231 -2.02 13.73 -10.13
CA PHE A 231 -2.45 15.04 -10.59
C PHE A 231 -1.75 15.39 -11.89
N ASP A 232 -2.46 16.14 -12.74
CA ASP A 232 -1.86 16.73 -13.93
C ASP A 232 -1.84 18.25 -13.79
N LEU A 233 -0.77 18.87 -14.26
CA LEU A 233 -0.59 20.31 -14.26
C LEU A 233 -0.02 20.77 -15.59
N GLU A 234 -0.85 21.49 -16.36
CA GLU A 234 -0.34 22.21 -17.53
C GLU A 234 0.47 23.42 -17.10
N LEU A 235 1.71 23.49 -17.57
CA LEU A 235 2.66 24.54 -17.27
C LEU A 235 2.88 25.44 -18.50
N PRO A 236 3.15 26.74 -18.28
CA PRO A 236 3.59 27.63 -19.34
C PRO A 236 4.84 27.11 -20.05
N VAL A 237 4.96 27.36 -21.35
CA VAL A 237 6.10 26.91 -22.16
C VAL A 237 7.44 27.52 -21.71
N ASP A 238 7.39 28.69 -21.08
CA ASP A 238 8.53 29.42 -20.53
C ASP A 238 8.80 29.11 -19.05
N PHE A 239 7.98 28.26 -18.41
CA PHE A 239 8.24 27.80 -17.06
C PHE A 239 9.39 26.78 -17.04
N VAL A 240 10.37 27.03 -16.18
CA VAL A 240 11.48 26.11 -15.90
C VAL A 240 11.44 25.76 -14.42
N PRO A 241 11.31 24.47 -14.04
CA PRO A 241 11.31 24.07 -12.64
C PRO A 241 12.68 24.25 -12.00
N HIS A 242 12.68 24.54 -10.71
CA HIS A 242 13.88 24.68 -9.90
C HIS A 242 13.72 23.96 -8.57
N ASN A 243 14.78 23.30 -8.12
CA ASN A 243 14.80 22.67 -6.80
C ASN A 243 14.84 23.73 -5.69
N ALA A 244 13.96 23.63 -4.68
CA ALA A 244 13.98 24.51 -3.51
C ALA A 244 14.58 23.86 -2.24
N ASP A 245 14.56 22.54 -2.10
CA ASP A 245 14.84 21.84 -0.83
C ASP A 245 16.07 20.89 -0.85
N GLY A 246 16.68 20.69 -2.01
CA GLY A 246 17.84 19.81 -2.18
C GLY A 246 17.51 18.39 -2.64
N GLU A 247 16.24 18.08 -2.89
CA GLU A 247 15.78 16.72 -3.23
C GLU A 247 15.97 16.33 -4.69
N VAL A 248 16.17 17.33 -5.56
CA VAL A 248 16.24 17.19 -7.03
C VAL A 248 17.58 17.71 -7.58
N GLN A 249 18.26 16.95 -8.44
CA GLN A 249 19.53 17.41 -9.02
C GLN A 249 19.42 17.93 -10.46
N ALA A 250 18.38 17.55 -11.20
CA ALA A 250 18.16 18.01 -12.55
C ALA A 250 16.69 17.87 -12.96
N PHE A 251 16.29 18.61 -13.99
CA PHE A 251 15.00 18.47 -14.66
C PHE A 251 15.22 18.31 -16.17
N GLU A 252 14.29 17.60 -16.81
CA GLU A 252 14.29 17.45 -18.27
C GLU A 252 12.88 17.46 -18.82
N LEU A 253 12.65 18.26 -19.87
CA LEU A 253 11.40 18.30 -20.60
C LEU A 253 11.52 17.41 -21.83
N LEU A 254 10.71 16.35 -21.91
CA LEU A 254 10.74 15.39 -23.02
C LEU A 254 9.44 15.42 -23.81
N PRO A 255 9.47 15.33 -25.15
CA PRO A 255 8.29 14.94 -25.92
C PRO A 255 7.71 13.62 -25.39
N ALA A 256 6.38 13.47 -25.38
CA ALA A 256 5.72 12.29 -24.83
C ALA A 256 6.25 10.96 -25.42
N LYS A 257 6.58 10.95 -26.72
CA LYS A 257 7.20 9.78 -27.38
C LYS A 257 8.58 9.41 -26.82
N GLU A 258 9.40 10.39 -26.44
CA GLU A 258 10.72 10.14 -25.84
C GLU A 258 10.59 9.76 -24.36
N CYS A 259 9.57 10.30 -23.68
CA CYS A 259 9.23 9.91 -22.31
C CYS A 259 8.90 8.41 -22.20
N VAL A 260 8.19 7.84 -23.19
CA VAL A 260 7.96 6.39 -23.31
C VAL A 260 9.28 5.62 -23.30
N GLU A 261 10.28 6.08 -24.05
CA GLU A 261 11.58 5.39 -24.07
C GLU A 261 12.34 5.55 -22.75
N ARG A 262 12.20 6.71 -22.10
CA ARG A 262 12.84 6.99 -20.82
C ARG A 262 12.39 6.04 -19.71
N VAL A 263 11.11 5.69 -19.64
CA VAL A 263 10.60 4.82 -18.56
C VAL A 263 11.17 3.40 -18.61
N PHE A 264 11.74 2.99 -19.73
CA PHE A 264 12.36 1.67 -19.90
C PHE A 264 13.84 1.62 -19.52
N THR A 265 14.50 2.77 -19.30
CA THR A 265 15.92 2.76 -18.97
C THR A 265 16.14 2.31 -17.52
N PRO A 266 17.29 1.68 -17.20
CA PRO A 266 17.58 1.26 -15.83
C PRO A 266 17.75 2.45 -14.87
N GLU A 267 17.96 3.66 -15.40
CA GLU A 267 18.01 4.93 -14.65
C GLU A 267 16.63 5.42 -14.22
N PHE A 268 15.52 4.88 -14.73
CA PHE A 268 14.18 5.26 -14.29
C PHE A 268 13.77 4.52 -13.01
N LYS A 269 13.20 5.26 -12.05
CA LYS A 269 12.68 4.70 -10.80
C LYS A 269 11.49 3.79 -11.11
N THR A 270 11.62 2.51 -10.77
CA THR A 270 10.63 1.48 -11.17
C THR A 270 9.23 1.76 -10.62
N THR A 271 9.10 2.31 -9.42
CA THR A 271 7.81 2.61 -8.79
C THR A 271 7.17 3.91 -9.29
N SER A 272 7.86 4.68 -10.13
CA SER A 272 7.36 5.92 -10.75
C SER A 272 6.81 5.67 -12.16
N ALA A 273 7.23 4.56 -12.79
CA ALA A 273 6.76 4.17 -14.11
C ALA A 273 5.24 4.07 -14.24
N PRO A 274 4.48 3.55 -13.23
CA PRO A 274 3.03 3.46 -13.32
C PRO A 274 2.35 4.80 -13.63
N VAL A 275 2.79 5.89 -12.99
CA VAL A 275 2.20 7.23 -13.14
C VAL A 275 2.43 7.77 -14.56
N VAL A 276 3.62 7.59 -15.11
CA VAL A 276 3.94 8.02 -16.48
C VAL A 276 3.18 7.19 -17.52
N ILE A 277 3.08 5.88 -17.33
CA ILE A 277 2.34 5.00 -18.25
C ILE A 277 0.84 5.37 -18.23
N ASP A 278 0.26 5.57 -17.05
CA ASP A 278 -1.12 6.05 -16.90
C ASP A 278 -1.34 7.37 -17.65
N PHE A 279 -0.46 8.36 -17.47
CA PHE A 279 -0.51 9.62 -18.20
C PHE A 279 -0.50 9.41 -19.72
N LEU A 280 0.44 8.62 -20.22
CA LEU A 280 0.57 8.35 -21.66
C LEU A 280 -0.66 7.62 -22.22
N ILE A 281 -1.30 6.75 -21.45
CA ILE A 281 -2.57 6.10 -21.83
C ILE A 281 -3.69 7.14 -21.91
N ARG A 282 -3.88 7.94 -20.84
CA ARG A 282 -4.94 8.97 -20.78
C ARG A 282 -4.82 10.03 -21.87
N HIS A 283 -3.60 10.30 -22.32
CA HIS A 283 -3.30 11.24 -23.41
C HIS A 283 -3.16 10.59 -24.80
N GLY A 284 -3.45 9.30 -24.94
CA GLY A 284 -3.52 8.62 -26.25
C GLY A 284 -2.17 8.32 -26.90
N HIS A 285 -1.08 8.30 -26.13
CA HIS A 285 0.25 7.92 -26.60
C HIS A 285 0.54 6.42 -26.46
N ILE A 286 -0.22 5.73 -25.62
CA ILE A 286 -0.30 4.27 -25.56
C ILE A 286 -1.78 3.93 -25.75
N THR A 287 -2.11 3.19 -26.81
CA THR A 287 -3.49 2.91 -27.21
C THR A 287 -3.74 1.42 -27.34
N ALA A 288 -5.00 1.00 -27.30
CA ALA A 288 -5.38 -0.40 -27.54
C ALA A 288 -5.13 -0.86 -28.99
N ASP A 289 -4.98 0.07 -29.94
CA ASP A 289 -4.67 -0.24 -31.34
C ASP A 289 -3.18 -0.56 -31.52
N ASP A 290 -2.31 0.06 -30.71
CA ASP A 290 -0.85 -0.09 -30.80
C ASP A 290 -0.25 -1.07 -29.78
N GLU A 291 -1.01 -1.43 -28.74
CA GLU A 291 -0.56 -2.28 -27.63
C GLU A 291 -1.45 -3.52 -27.47
N LEU A 292 -0.91 -4.69 -27.83
CA LEU A 292 -1.64 -5.96 -27.78
C LEU A 292 -2.08 -6.33 -26.37
N ASP A 293 -1.28 -5.99 -25.37
CA ASP A 293 -1.50 -6.33 -23.97
C ASP A 293 -2.21 -5.21 -23.18
N PHE A 294 -2.86 -4.26 -23.88
CA PHE A 294 -3.35 -2.99 -23.30
C PHE A 294 -4.24 -3.19 -22.06
N THR A 295 -5.22 -4.08 -22.14
CA THR A 295 -6.14 -4.32 -21.00
C THR A 295 -5.41 -4.87 -19.78
N GLN A 296 -4.46 -5.78 -19.98
CA GLN A 296 -3.64 -6.32 -18.90
C GLN A 296 -2.73 -5.24 -18.29
N ILE A 297 -2.19 -4.34 -19.11
CA ILE A 297 -1.41 -3.19 -18.62
C ILE A 297 -2.30 -2.30 -17.74
N VAL A 298 -3.50 -1.96 -18.19
CA VAL A 298 -4.46 -1.16 -17.42
C VAL A 298 -4.84 -1.84 -16.10
N GLU A 299 -5.05 -3.15 -16.08
CA GLU A 299 -5.29 -3.90 -14.83
C GLU A 299 -4.09 -3.82 -13.86
N LEU A 300 -2.87 -3.92 -14.39
CA LEU A 300 -1.65 -3.85 -13.59
C LEU A 300 -1.31 -2.44 -13.10
N LEU A 301 -1.90 -1.39 -13.68
CA LEU A 301 -1.86 -0.03 -13.13
C LEU A 301 -2.85 0.16 -11.98
N HIS A 302 -3.76 -0.78 -11.74
CA HIS A 302 -4.85 -0.67 -10.77
C HIS A 302 -4.96 -1.92 -9.90
N VAL A 303 -3.83 -2.41 -9.35
CA VAL A 303 -3.85 -3.55 -8.43
C VAL A 303 -4.82 -3.25 -7.27
N PRO A 304 -5.76 -4.17 -6.94
CA PRO A 304 -6.86 -3.89 -6.04
C PRO A 304 -6.43 -3.94 -4.56
N LEU A 305 -5.49 -3.08 -4.18
CA LEU A 305 -4.87 -3.06 -2.84
C LEU A 305 -5.89 -2.83 -1.72
N GLN A 306 -6.99 -2.13 -2.01
CA GLN A 306 -8.04 -1.87 -1.02
C GLN A 306 -8.80 -3.13 -0.61
N SER A 307 -8.97 -4.08 -1.53
CA SER A 307 -9.66 -5.35 -1.28
C SER A 307 -8.70 -6.53 -1.15
N LEU A 308 -7.38 -6.29 -1.11
CA LEU A 308 -6.39 -7.36 -1.05
C LEU A 308 -6.22 -7.91 0.38
N TYR A 309 -6.37 -7.05 1.39
CA TYR A 309 -6.26 -7.43 2.80
C TYR A 309 -7.60 -7.89 3.35
N THR A 310 -7.85 -9.19 3.23
CA THR A 310 -9.18 -9.79 3.37
C THR A 310 -9.40 -10.59 4.66
N TYR A 311 -8.42 -10.64 5.57
CA TYR A 311 -8.49 -11.51 6.75
C TYR A 311 -9.81 -11.38 7.53
N LYS A 312 -10.21 -10.15 7.91
CA LYS A 312 -11.45 -9.91 8.66
C LYS A 312 -12.69 -10.36 7.89
N THR A 313 -12.81 -9.95 6.63
CA THR A 313 -13.96 -10.29 5.80
C THR A 313 -14.11 -11.79 5.62
N ARG A 314 -12.98 -12.52 5.45
CA ARG A 314 -13.00 -14.00 5.38
C ARG A 314 -13.40 -14.64 6.70
N LEU A 315 -12.90 -14.12 7.83
CA LEU A 315 -13.25 -14.61 9.15
C LEU A 315 -14.74 -14.46 9.42
N GLU A 316 -15.31 -13.29 9.14
CA GLU A 316 -16.75 -13.02 9.28
C GLU A 316 -17.61 -13.90 8.36
N GLN A 317 -17.19 -14.11 7.12
CA GLN A 317 -17.88 -15.02 6.19
C GLN A 317 -17.88 -16.46 6.72
N MET A 318 -16.76 -16.94 7.28
CA MET A 318 -16.68 -18.27 7.85
C MET A 318 -17.52 -18.43 9.12
N GLN A 319 -17.52 -17.42 10.00
CA GLN A 319 -18.39 -17.42 11.18
C GLN A 319 -19.87 -17.45 10.80
N LYS A 320 -20.28 -16.69 9.78
CA LYS A 320 -21.65 -16.74 9.22
C LYS A 320 -21.98 -18.13 8.66
N LEU A 321 -21.06 -18.74 7.91
CA LEU A 321 -21.25 -20.10 7.36
C LEU A 321 -21.31 -21.17 8.47
N GLN A 322 -20.58 -21.00 9.57
CA GLN A 322 -20.65 -21.90 10.72
C GLN A 322 -21.97 -21.73 11.49
N GLN A 323 -22.43 -20.48 11.69
CA GLN A 323 -23.73 -20.19 12.31
C GLN A 323 -24.91 -20.72 11.49
N GLN A 324 -24.83 -20.69 10.16
CA GLN A 324 -25.84 -21.28 9.27
C GLN A 324 -25.83 -22.83 9.25
N LYS A 325 -24.75 -23.46 9.70
CA LYS A 325 -24.61 -24.94 9.74
C LYS A 325 -24.98 -25.55 11.10
N LEU A 326 -25.16 -24.75 12.14
CA LEU A 326 -25.71 -25.20 13.41
C LEU A 326 -27.22 -25.44 13.25
N PRO A 327 -27.75 -26.63 13.59
CA PRO A 327 -29.20 -26.85 13.59
C PRO A 327 -29.86 -25.85 14.53
N ASN A 328 -31.02 -25.31 14.15
CA ASN A 328 -31.92 -24.63 15.09
C ASN A 328 -32.40 -25.66 16.12
N ASP A 329 -31.63 -25.91 17.18
CA ASP A 329 -32.01 -26.72 18.34
C ASP A 329 -32.97 -25.94 19.25
N ALA A 330 -34.06 -25.43 18.66
CA ALA A 330 -35.17 -24.80 19.40
C ALA A 330 -36.43 -25.66 19.42
N ASN A 331 -36.43 -26.88 18.84
CA ASN A 331 -37.66 -27.68 18.68
C ASN A 331 -37.57 -29.15 19.11
N ASN A 332 -36.69 -29.52 20.05
CA ASN A 332 -36.72 -30.89 20.60
C ASN A 332 -36.44 -30.96 22.10
N CYS A 333 -37.31 -30.32 22.90
CA CYS A 333 -37.50 -30.67 24.31
C CYS A 333 -38.87 -31.31 24.50
N ASN A 334 -39.02 -32.57 24.06
CA ASN A 334 -40.08 -33.44 24.55
C ASN A 334 -39.62 -34.09 25.86
N CYS A 335 -39.79 -33.39 26.98
CA CYS A 335 -39.75 -34.01 28.30
C CYS A 335 -41.13 -34.64 28.58
N PRO A 336 -41.24 -35.96 28.82
CA PRO A 336 -42.51 -36.55 29.23
C PRO A 336 -42.85 -36.12 30.66
N ASN A 337 -44.11 -35.72 30.86
CA ASN A 337 -44.70 -35.26 32.13
C ASN A 337 -44.38 -36.22 33.30
N LEU A 338 -43.71 -35.70 34.32
CA LEU A 338 -43.65 -36.32 35.66
C LEU A 338 -44.90 -35.91 36.46
N PRO A 339 -45.57 -36.83 37.18
CA PRO A 339 -46.76 -36.53 37.95
C PRO A 339 -46.44 -35.71 39.21
N PRO A 340 -47.39 -34.89 39.71
CA PRO A 340 -47.14 -33.98 40.83
C PRO A 340 -46.97 -34.72 42.16
N VAL A 341 -45.91 -34.37 42.87
CA VAL A 341 -45.59 -34.82 44.24
C VAL A 341 -46.59 -34.19 45.21
N ARG A 342 -47.23 -35.03 46.05
CA ARG A 342 -48.14 -34.57 47.13
C ARG A 342 -47.32 -33.97 48.30
N PRO A 343 -47.79 -32.91 48.96
CA PRO A 343 -47.11 -32.36 50.14
C PRO A 343 -47.28 -33.29 51.35
N LEU A 344 -46.18 -33.52 52.08
CA LEU A 344 -46.16 -34.17 53.39
C LEU A 344 -46.71 -33.21 54.45
N GLU A 345 -47.82 -33.58 55.10
CA GLU A 345 -48.34 -32.89 56.28
C GLU A 345 -47.47 -33.22 57.51
N ASN A 346 -46.80 -32.20 58.06
CA ASN A 346 -46.18 -32.29 59.37
C ASN A 346 -47.22 -31.99 60.45
N GLY A 347 -47.58 -33.03 61.21
CA GLY A 347 -48.46 -32.92 62.37
C GLY A 347 -47.79 -32.21 63.53
N HIS A 348 -48.39 -31.09 63.97
CA HIS A 348 -48.21 -30.57 65.33
C HIS A 348 -49.54 -30.61 66.07
N LYS A 349 -49.62 -31.51 67.05
CA LYS A 349 -50.59 -31.50 68.14
C LYS A 349 -50.11 -30.56 69.25
N LYS A 350 -51.03 -29.72 69.74
CA LYS A 350 -51.31 -29.29 71.14
C LYS A 350 -52.13 -27.99 71.04
N ALA A 351 -53.02 -27.59 71.93
CA ALA A 351 -53.76 -28.19 73.05
C ALA A 351 -54.56 -27.01 73.66
N ALA A 352 -55.90 -27.12 73.78
CA ALA A 352 -56.79 -26.51 74.77
C ALA A 352 -58.23 -26.55 74.23
#